data_AF-A0A1F4DTC6-F1
#
_entry.id   AF-A0A1F4DTC6-F1
#
_cell.length_a   1.000
_cell.length_b   1.000
_cell.length_c   1.000
_cell.angle_alpha   90.00
_cell.angle_beta   90.00
_cell.angle_gamma   90.00
#
_symmetry.space_group_name_H-M   'P 1'
#
loop_
_entity.id
_entity.type
_entity.pdbx_description
1 polymer ?
#
loop_
_entity_poly.entity_id
_entity_poly.type
_entity_poly.pdbx_seq_one_letter_code
_entity_poly.pdbx_strand_id
1 'polypeptide(L)'
;MDEPAAPASVHLVGSIGLPTVEDVFRVVGQTLGPYLRRIPDGEVGGRKLWISWQYPLLLANPGLAPDPSGAVRPTNRFPLLRLADGVQATDIRFGELNYAREARASYLDFVAARDRGELPKGIRFQVCLPTPFAVVSSVVVRDSLAVVEAAYEAAMLGEVAMLCRHIPHQDLCIKWDLCNEMVVWDGQPTAGVPCGDEPRERILERMIRLSAGVPDEVDMGLHLCYGDFGGKHFVEPRDAAAMVEFANALCMSIR
;
A
#
# COMPACT_ATOMS: atom_id res chain seq x y z
N MET A 1 29.18 27.72 10.64
CA MET A 1 28.02 26.98 10.12
C MET A 1 27.55 26.12 11.25
N ASP A 2 26.42 26.46 11.87
CA ASP A 2 25.85 25.62 12.92
C ASP A 2 25.49 24.27 12.32
N GLU A 3 25.88 23.22 13.02
CA GLU A 3 25.52 21.85 12.68
C GLU A 3 23.98 21.75 12.74
N PRO A 4 23.31 21.25 11.68
CA PRO A 4 21.85 21.17 11.68
C PRO A 4 21.37 20.35 12.87
N ALA A 5 20.39 20.87 13.61
CA ALA A 5 19.82 20.19 14.76
C ALA A 5 19.29 18.81 14.35
N ALA A 6 19.61 17.78 15.15
CA ALA A 6 19.12 16.43 14.93
C ALA A 6 17.57 16.39 14.94
N PRO A 7 16.94 15.55 14.10
CA PRO A 7 15.49 15.47 14.02
C PRO A 7 14.89 14.89 15.32
N ALA A 8 13.65 15.30 15.67
CA ALA A 8 12.94 14.72 16.81
C ALA A 8 12.35 13.33 16.51
N SER A 9 12.03 13.05 15.24
CA SER A 9 11.49 11.78 14.78
C SER A 9 11.70 11.61 13.28
N VAL A 10 11.83 10.36 12.82
CA VAL A 10 11.90 10.00 11.41
C VAL A 10 10.75 9.09 11.03
N HIS A 11 10.13 9.37 9.89
CA HIS A 11 9.07 8.55 9.32
C HIS A 11 9.54 7.92 8.01
N LEU A 12 9.43 6.60 7.91
CA LEU A 12 9.81 5.82 6.73
C LEU A 12 8.55 5.40 5.96
N VAL A 13 8.62 5.42 4.64
CA VAL A 13 7.45 5.26 3.77
C VAL A 13 7.23 3.87 3.19
N GLY A 14 8.14 2.92 3.43
CA GLY A 14 8.00 1.54 2.94
C GLY A 14 9.29 1.04 2.34
N SER A 15 9.31 0.92 1.02
CA SER A 15 10.46 0.51 0.20
C SER A 15 11.81 1.16 0.59
N ILE A 16 12.85 0.33 0.73
CA ILE A 16 14.23 0.75 0.99
C ILE A 16 15.17 -0.02 0.07
N GLY A 17 16.09 0.68 -0.59
CA GLY A 17 16.99 0.15 -1.63
C GLY A 17 18.10 -0.79 -1.14
N LEU A 18 17.83 -1.62 -0.13
CA LEU A 18 18.74 -2.63 0.40
C LEU A 18 18.32 -4.04 -0.06
N PRO A 19 19.23 -5.03 -0.05
CA PRO A 19 18.96 -6.31 -0.70
C PRO A 19 18.10 -7.25 0.15
N THR A 20 18.18 -7.19 1.48
CA THR A 20 17.42 -8.05 2.40
C THR A 20 16.78 -7.26 3.53
N VAL A 21 15.81 -7.89 4.21
CA VAL A 21 15.10 -7.32 5.36
C VAL A 21 16.06 -7.09 6.54
N GLU A 22 16.98 -8.02 6.77
CA GLU A 22 17.99 -7.90 7.81
C GLU A 22 18.95 -6.74 7.55
N ASP A 23 19.34 -6.53 6.29
CA ASP A 23 20.14 -5.36 5.91
C ASP A 23 19.38 -4.06 6.16
N VAL A 24 18.08 -4.02 5.85
CA VAL A 24 17.21 -2.89 6.17
C VAL A 24 17.22 -2.60 7.67
N PHE A 25 16.88 -3.59 8.50
CA PHE A 25 16.81 -3.40 9.96
C PHE A 25 18.15 -3.00 10.56
N ARG A 26 19.24 -3.62 10.13
CA ARG A 26 20.59 -3.30 10.61
C ARG A 26 21.00 -1.87 10.24
N VAL A 27 20.91 -1.50 8.97
CA VAL A 27 21.38 -0.18 8.49
C VAL A 27 20.50 0.95 9.03
N VAL A 28 19.18 0.79 8.96
CA VAL A 28 18.21 1.79 9.42
C VAL A 28 18.27 1.91 10.94
N GLY A 29 18.35 0.80 11.66
CA GLY A 29 18.50 0.78 13.12
C GLY A 29 19.75 1.51 13.59
N GLN A 30 20.90 1.25 12.96
CA GLN A 30 22.16 1.92 13.27
C GLN A 30 22.14 3.43 12.96
N THR A 31 21.50 3.81 11.85
CA THR A 31 21.55 5.19 11.35
C THR A 31 20.49 6.09 11.98
N LEU A 32 19.28 5.55 12.18
CA LEU A 32 18.09 6.33 12.53
C LEU A 32 17.46 5.89 13.85
N GLY A 33 17.93 4.80 14.48
CA GLY A 33 17.33 4.16 15.66
C GLY A 33 16.77 5.12 16.71
N PRO A 34 17.53 6.10 17.22
CA PRO A 34 17.05 7.06 18.22
C PRO A 34 15.81 7.88 17.83
N TYR A 35 15.51 7.96 16.53
CA TYR A 35 14.43 8.76 15.97
C TYR A 35 13.26 7.93 15.42
N LEU A 36 13.39 6.60 15.43
CA LEU A 36 12.37 5.71 14.89
C LEU A 36 11.26 5.47 15.90
N ARG A 37 10.02 5.59 15.43
CA ARG A 37 8.85 5.00 16.11
C ARG A 37 8.40 3.70 15.46
N ARG A 38 8.69 3.56 14.17
CA ARG A 38 8.24 2.45 13.32
C ARG A 38 9.29 2.18 12.25
N ILE A 39 9.35 0.94 11.76
CA ILE A 39 10.30 0.55 10.71
C ILE A 39 9.66 -0.43 9.72
N PRO A 40 9.71 -0.16 8.40
CA PRO A 40 9.28 -1.11 7.38
C PRO A 40 10.36 -2.16 7.10
N ASP A 41 9.97 -3.29 6.52
CA ASP A 41 10.89 -4.32 6.01
C ASP A 41 11.64 -3.93 4.73
N GLY A 42 11.33 -2.76 4.17
CA GLY A 42 11.93 -2.23 2.95
C GLY A 42 11.43 -2.84 1.65
N GLU A 43 10.38 -3.68 1.68
CA GLU A 43 9.72 -4.23 0.49
C GLU A 43 10.68 -4.90 -0.51
N VAL A 44 11.60 -5.70 0.01
CA VAL A 44 12.66 -6.33 -0.78
C VAL A 44 12.13 -7.35 -1.79
N GLY A 45 13.01 -7.76 -2.72
CA GLY A 45 12.69 -8.78 -3.74
C GLY A 45 11.62 -8.33 -4.74
N GLY A 46 10.63 -9.19 -4.98
CA GLY A 46 9.55 -8.92 -5.94
C GLY A 46 8.66 -7.73 -5.58
N ARG A 47 8.65 -7.33 -4.30
CA ARG A 47 7.80 -6.23 -3.79
C ARG A 47 8.34 -4.82 -4.10
N LYS A 48 9.56 -4.71 -4.62
CA LYS A 48 10.23 -3.42 -4.95
C LYS A 48 9.47 -2.53 -5.93
N LEU A 49 8.50 -3.07 -6.67
CA LEU A 49 7.68 -2.34 -7.64
C LEU A 49 6.23 -2.15 -7.16
N TRP A 50 6.05 -2.03 -5.85
CA TRP A 50 4.82 -1.67 -5.13
C TRP A 50 3.61 -2.56 -5.44
N ILE A 51 2.74 -2.19 -6.39
CA ILE A 51 1.56 -2.99 -6.78
C ILE A 51 1.86 -3.98 -7.92
N SER A 52 2.99 -3.85 -8.60
CA SER A 52 3.26 -4.62 -9.83
C SER A 52 3.39 -6.12 -9.58
N TRP A 53 3.85 -6.52 -8.38
CA TRP A 53 3.97 -7.93 -8.01
C TRP A 53 2.62 -8.63 -7.77
N GLN A 54 1.53 -7.87 -7.69
CA GLN A 54 0.18 -8.43 -7.60
C GLN A 54 -0.37 -8.84 -8.97
N TYR A 55 0.18 -8.33 -10.08
CA TYR A 55 -0.33 -8.64 -11.41
C TYR A 55 -0.37 -10.15 -11.73
N PRO A 56 0.67 -10.96 -11.43
CA PRO A 56 0.58 -12.42 -11.62
C PRO A 56 -0.57 -13.08 -10.86
N LEU A 57 -0.92 -12.58 -9.68
CA LEU A 57 -2.02 -13.10 -8.87
C LEU A 57 -3.37 -12.77 -9.52
N LEU A 58 -3.57 -11.54 -10.02
CA LEU A 58 -4.78 -11.19 -10.75
C LEU A 58 -4.89 -11.97 -12.06
N LEU A 59 -3.79 -12.10 -12.82
CA LEU A 59 -3.76 -12.85 -14.07
C LEU A 59 -4.09 -14.34 -13.88
N ALA A 60 -3.68 -14.93 -12.74
CA ALA A 60 -3.96 -16.32 -12.41
C ALA A 60 -5.39 -16.56 -11.87
N ASN A 61 -6.17 -15.50 -11.62
CA ASN A 61 -7.53 -15.65 -11.11
C ASN A 61 -8.45 -16.20 -12.22
N PRO A 62 -9.13 -17.35 -12.03
CA PRO A 62 -9.99 -17.94 -13.06
C PRO A 62 -11.22 -17.10 -13.40
N GLY A 63 -11.59 -16.14 -12.53
CA GLY A 63 -12.65 -15.17 -12.79
C GLY A 63 -12.24 -14.01 -13.70
N LEU A 64 -10.95 -13.92 -14.05
CA LEU A 64 -10.39 -12.86 -14.89
C LEU A 64 -9.81 -13.43 -16.18
N ALA A 65 -9.81 -12.61 -17.22
CA ALA A 65 -9.18 -12.91 -18.49
C ALA A 65 -8.49 -11.65 -19.04
N PRO A 66 -7.45 -11.80 -19.88
CA PRO A 66 -6.91 -10.69 -20.64
C PRO A 66 -8.00 -10.01 -21.48
N ASP A 67 -7.95 -8.69 -21.55
CA ASP A 67 -8.85 -7.92 -22.39
C ASP A 67 -8.56 -8.20 -23.88
N PRO A 68 -9.58 -8.57 -24.68
CA PRO A 68 -9.38 -9.03 -26.06
C PRO A 68 -8.91 -7.92 -27.00
N SER A 69 -9.00 -6.64 -26.61
CA SER A 69 -8.43 -5.55 -27.42
C SER A 69 -6.89 -5.58 -27.43
N GLY A 70 -6.27 -6.32 -26.50
CA GLY A 70 -4.82 -6.32 -26.31
C GLY A 70 -4.29 -5.02 -25.70
N ALA A 71 -5.19 -4.17 -25.15
CA ALA A 71 -4.80 -2.96 -24.46
C ALA A 71 -3.86 -3.27 -23.28
N VAL A 72 -2.83 -2.44 -23.15
CA VAL A 72 -1.89 -2.49 -22.03
C VAL A 72 -1.96 -1.19 -21.25
N ARG A 73 -1.74 -1.26 -19.94
CA ARG A 73 -1.59 -0.05 -19.10
C ARG A 73 -0.34 0.72 -19.57
N PRO A 74 -0.44 2.02 -19.89
CA PRO A 74 0.71 2.78 -20.38
C PRO A 74 1.91 2.84 -19.42
N THR A 75 1.68 2.82 -18.11
CA THR A 75 2.74 2.90 -17.09
C THR A 75 3.50 1.58 -16.97
N ASN A 76 2.86 0.52 -16.49
CA ASN A 76 3.50 -0.77 -16.22
C ASN A 76 3.56 -1.73 -17.42
N ARG A 77 2.92 -1.41 -18.55
CA ARG A 77 2.83 -2.23 -19.77
C ARG A 77 2.16 -3.59 -19.61
N PHE A 78 1.50 -3.83 -18.49
CA PHE A 78 0.72 -5.06 -18.31
C PHE A 78 -0.52 -5.04 -19.19
N PRO A 79 -0.86 -6.19 -19.82
CA PRO A 79 -2.18 -6.38 -20.42
C PRO A 79 -3.28 -6.07 -19.41
N LEU A 80 -4.30 -5.34 -19.87
CA LEU A 80 -5.47 -5.11 -19.04
C LEU A 80 -6.26 -6.41 -18.89
N LEU A 81 -6.86 -6.59 -17.73
CA LEU A 81 -7.72 -7.71 -17.39
C LEU A 81 -9.17 -7.24 -17.34
N ARG A 82 -10.07 -8.18 -17.57
CA ARG A 82 -11.53 -8.02 -17.44
C ARG A 82 -12.11 -9.24 -16.75
N LEU A 83 -13.38 -9.16 -16.34
CA LEU A 83 -14.13 -10.36 -15.98
C LEU A 83 -14.14 -11.34 -17.17
N ALA A 84 -13.88 -12.61 -16.89
CA ALA A 84 -13.98 -13.67 -17.88
C ALA A 84 -15.44 -13.90 -18.32
N ASP A 85 -15.63 -14.46 -19.51
CA ASP A 85 -16.96 -14.64 -20.09
C ASP A 85 -17.81 -15.59 -19.24
N GLY A 86 -19.04 -15.18 -18.92
CA GLY A 86 -19.97 -15.97 -18.12
C GLY A 86 -19.71 -15.98 -16.61
N VAL A 87 -18.70 -15.27 -16.12
CA VAL A 87 -18.43 -15.13 -14.69
C VAL A 87 -19.34 -14.08 -14.09
N GLN A 88 -20.10 -14.46 -13.05
CA GLN A 88 -20.94 -13.52 -12.32
C GLN A 88 -20.12 -12.74 -11.30
N ALA A 89 -20.57 -11.53 -10.96
CA ALA A 89 -19.91 -10.69 -9.97
C ALA A 89 -19.79 -11.38 -8.59
N THR A 90 -20.72 -12.27 -8.26
CA THR A 90 -20.70 -13.06 -7.03
C THR A 90 -19.72 -14.21 -7.05
N ASP A 91 -19.08 -14.52 -8.17
CA ASP A 91 -18.22 -15.71 -8.30
C ASP A 91 -16.73 -15.37 -8.21
N ILE A 92 -16.37 -14.10 -8.39
CA ILE A 92 -14.98 -13.67 -8.25
C ILE A 92 -14.53 -13.69 -6.79
N ARG A 93 -13.45 -14.42 -6.52
CA ARG A 93 -12.84 -14.54 -5.20
C ARG A 93 -11.34 -14.49 -5.34
N PHE A 94 -10.68 -13.92 -4.35
CA PHE A 94 -9.24 -13.99 -4.19
C PHE A 94 -8.92 -14.80 -2.93
N GLY A 95 -7.89 -15.64 -3.01
CA GLY A 95 -7.32 -16.31 -1.85
C GLY A 95 -6.37 -15.36 -1.11
N GLU A 96 -5.25 -15.90 -0.61
CA GLU A 96 -4.18 -15.08 -0.03
C GLU A 96 -3.55 -14.17 -1.09
N LEU A 97 -3.47 -12.88 -0.77
CA LEU A 97 -2.76 -11.86 -1.56
C LEU A 97 -1.26 -11.83 -1.23
N ASN A 98 -0.85 -12.61 -0.23
CA ASN A 98 0.51 -12.83 0.27
C ASN A 98 1.11 -11.69 1.12
N TYR A 99 0.41 -10.59 1.36
CA TYR A 99 0.94 -9.50 2.20
C TYR A 99 1.25 -9.97 3.63
N ALA A 100 0.31 -10.67 4.27
CA ALA A 100 0.46 -11.24 5.60
C ALA A 100 1.52 -12.33 5.65
N ARG A 101 1.65 -13.13 4.58
CA ARG A 101 2.68 -14.16 4.46
C ARG A 101 4.08 -13.55 4.46
N GLU A 102 4.31 -12.53 3.63
CA GLU A 102 5.61 -11.84 3.56
C GLU A 102 5.90 -11.10 4.88
N ALA A 103 4.92 -10.36 5.40
CA ALA A 103 5.08 -9.64 6.67
C ALA A 103 5.38 -10.57 7.86
N ARG A 104 4.81 -11.78 7.90
CA ARG A 104 5.12 -12.75 8.95
C ARG A 104 6.58 -13.19 8.91
N ALA A 105 7.13 -13.40 7.71
CA ALA A 105 8.54 -13.74 7.56
C ALA A 105 9.40 -12.56 8.06
N SER A 106 9.14 -11.35 7.58
CA SER A 106 9.88 -10.15 7.99
C SER A 106 9.72 -9.80 9.47
N TYR A 107 8.60 -10.15 10.10
CA TYR A 107 8.41 -9.94 11.54
C TYR A 107 9.35 -10.82 12.38
N LEU A 108 9.68 -12.03 11.93
CA LEU A 108 10.68 -12.86 12.62
C LEU A 108 12.05 -12.19 12.60
N ASP A 109 12.44 -11.59 11.47
CA ASP A 109 13.68 -10.83 11.33
C ASP A 109 13.66 -9.57 12.20
N PHE A 110 12.50 -8.92 12.32
CA PHE A 110 12.31 -7.74 13.17
C PHE A 110 12.53 -8.08 14.65
N VAL A 111 11.93 -9.18 15.13
CA VAL A 111 12.13 -9.66 16.50
C VAL A 111 13.61 -10.00 16.72
N ALA A 112 14.24 -10.73 15.79
CA ALA A 112 15.64 -11.09 15.91
C ALA A 112 16.57 -9.86 15.92
N ALA A 113 16.32 -8.86 15.07
CA ALA A 113 17.09 -7.60 15.05
C ALA A 113 16.91 -6.80 16.35
N ARG A 114 15.69 -6.74 16.90
CA ARG A 114 15.40 -6.14 18.20
C ARG A 114 16.12 -6.87 19.35
N ASP A 115 16.12 -8.20 19.34
CA ASP A 115 16.79 -9.02 20.36
C ASP A 115 18.31 -8.87 20.32
N ARG A 116 18.89 -8.66 19.13
CA ARG A 116 20.31 -8.31 18.95
C ARG A 116 20.66 -6.86 19.32
N GLY A 117 19.65 -6.02 19.60
CA GLY A 117 19.84 -4.60 19.91
C GLY A 117 20.12 -3.71 18.69
N GLU A 118 19.90 -4.23 17.48
CA GLU A 118 20.01 -3.44 16.23
C GLU A 118 18.83 -2.47 16.09
N LEU A 119 17.67 -2.83 16.63
CA LEU A 119 16.48 -1.99 16.68
C LEU A 119 16.17 -1.54 18.11
N PRO A 120 15.75 -0.28 18.33
CA PRO A 120 15.30 0.17 19.64
C PRO A 120 14.11 -0.65 20.16
N LYS A 121 14.03 -0.82 21.47
CA LYS A 121 12.86 -1.44 22.11
C LYS A 121 11.65 -0.51 21.98
N GLY A 122 10.47 -1.08 21.76
CA GLY A 122 9.20 -0.36 21.74
C GLY A 122 8.85 0.32 20.41
N ILE A 123 9.69 0.21 19.37
CA ILE A 123 9.27 0.58 18.01
C ILE A 123 8.33 -0.48 17.43
N ARG A 124 7.51 -0.09 16.46
CA ARG A 124 6.60 -0.99 15.74
C ARG A 124 7.17 -1.43 14.39
N PHE A 125 6.91 -2.66 14.01
CA PHE A 125 7.06 -3.17 12.66
C PHE A 125 5.95 -2.60 11.76
N GLN A 126 6.35 -1.89 10.69
CA GLN A 126 5.44 -1.22 9.77
C GLN A 126 5.21 -2.07 8.52
N VAL A 127 3.99 -2.51 8.31
CA VAL A 127 3.55 -3.17 7.07
C VAL A 127 2.89 -2.13 6.17
N CYS A 128 3.47 -1.86 5.01
CA CYS A 128 2.92 -0.91 4.04
C CYS A 128 2.10 -1.69 3.00
N LEU A 129 0.83 -1.32 2.85
CA LEU A 129 -0.14 -1.99 1.99
C LEU A 129 -0.66 -0.99 0.96
N PRO A 130 -0.74 -1.36 -0.33
CA PRO A 130 -1.53 -0.59 -1.26
C PRO A 130 -3.01 -0.76 -0.94
N THR A 131 -3.80 0.20 -1.38
CA THR A 131 -5.26 0.04 -1.40
C THR A 131 -5.69 -0.97 -2.48
N PRO A 132 -6.86 -1.60 -2.33
CA PRO A 132 -7.51 -2.37 -3.41
C PRO A 132 -7.71 -1.56 -4.69
N PHE A 133 -8.15 -0.30 -4.57
CA PHE A 133 -8.35 0.56 -5.72
C PHE A 133 -7.06 0.77 -6.52
N ALA A 134 -5.94 1.09 -5.87
CA ALA A 134 -4.67 1.30 -6.55
C ALA A 134 -4.22 0.05 -7.33
N VAL A 135 -4.34 -1.14 -6.73
CA VAL A 135 -3.99 -2.40 -7.39
C VAL A 135 -4.89 -2.66 -8.59
N VAL A 136 -6.21 -2.71 -8.37
CA VAL A 136 -7.18 -3.18 -9.37
C VAL A 136 -7.30 -2.17 -10.52
N SER A 137 -7.42 -0.88 -10.22
CA SER A 137 -7.53 0.17 -11.25
C SER A 137 -6.31 0.21 -12.17
N SER A 138 -5.13 -0.21 -11.69
CA SER A 138 -3.90 -0.20 -12.47
C SER A 138 -3.84 -1.25 -13.57
N VAL A 139 -4.63 -2.32 -13.47
CA VAL A 139 -4.55 -3.48 -14.39
C VAL A 139 -5.90 -4.02 -14.86
N VAL A 140 -7.03 -3.56 -14.32
CA VAL A 140 -8.37 -4.00 -14.73
C VAL A 140 -9.09 -2.89 -15.49
N VAL A 141 -9.83 -3.27 -16.55
CA VAL A 141 -10.65 -2.34 -17.33
C VAL A 141 -11.78 -1.73 -16.48
N ARG A 142 -12.18 -0.50 -16.82
CA ARG A 142 -13.17 0.27 -16.05
C ARG A 142 -14.50 -0.50 -15.86
N ASP A 143 -14.98 -1.20 -16.88
CA ASP A 143 -16.26 -1.93 -16.83
C ASP A 143 -16.25 -3.09 -15.82
N SER A 144 -15.08 -3.65 -15.51
CA SER A 144 -14.92 -4.72 -14.52
C SER A 144 -14.46 -4.22 -13.15
N LEU A 145 -14.02 -2.96 -13.05
CA LEU A 145 -13.34 -2.41 -11.88
C LEU A 145 -14.13 -2.65 -10.58
N ALA A 146 -15.39 -2.21 -10.52
CA ALA A 146 -16.17 -2.26 -9.28
C ALA A 146 -16.33 -3.68 -8.72
N VAL A 147 -16.53 -4.67 -9.60
CA VAL A 147 -16.70 -6.07 -9.21
C VAL A 147 -15.39 -6.66 -8.72
N VAL A 148 -14.31 -6.46 -9.46
CA VAL A 148 -13.00 -7.02 -9.12
C VAL A 148 -12.42 -6.35 -7.86
N GLU A 149 -12.60 -5.03 -7.74
CA GLU A 149 -12.18 -4.25 -6.58
C GLU A 149 -12.89 -4.73 -5.31
N ALA A 150 -14.21 -4.95 -5.34
CA ALA A 150 -14.95 -5.42 -4.18
C ALA A 150 -14.43 -6.79 -3.69
N ALA A 151 -14.14 -7.71 -4.62
CA ALA A 151 -13.59 -9.02 -4.27
C ALA A 151 -12.15 -8.92 -3.73
N TYR A 152 -11.34 -8.04 -4.31
CA TYR A 152 -9.96 -7.80 -3.86
C TYR A 152 -9.93 -7.08 -2.50
N GLU A 153 -10.83 -6.12 -2.25
CA GLU A 153 -10.99 -5.42 -0.96
C GLU A 153 -11.35 -6.42 0.14
N ALA A 154 -12.28 -7.33 -0.10
CA ALA A 154 -12.60 -8.39 0.85
C ALA A 154 -11.39 -9.26 1.21
N ALA A 155 -10.57 -9.63 0.21
CA ALA A 155 -9.35 -10.39 0.45
C ALA A 155 -8.27 -9.57 1.17
N MET A 156 -8.10 -8.29 0.83
CA MET A 156 -7.16 -7.38 1.50
C MET A 156 -7.53 -7.17 2.98
N LEU A 157 -8.81 -7.03 3.30
CA LEU A 157 -9.27 -7.00 4.69
C LEU A 157 -9.02 -8.34 5.41
N GLY A 158 -9.10 -9.46 4.69
CA GLY A 158 -8.64 -10.76 5.18
C GLY A 158 -7.14 -10.79 5.51
N GLU A 159 -6.30 -10.20 4.66
CA GLU A 159 -4.86 -10.05 4.92
C GLU A 159 -4.60 -9.18 6.16
N VAL A 160 -5.31 -8.06 6.33
CA VAL A 160 -5.25 -7.21 7.53
C VAL A 160 -5.62 -8.00 8.79
N ALA A 161 -6.70 -8.77 8.75
CA ALA A 161 -7.09 -9.63 9.87
C ALA A 161 -6.01 -10.69 10.17
N MET A 162 -5.39 -11.27 9.14
CA MET A 162 -4.30 -12.22 9.29
C MET A 162 -3.04 -11.58 9.88
N LEU A 163 -2.68 -10.36 9.49
CA LEU A 163 -1.59 -9.60 10.11
C LEU A 163 -1.81 -9.43 11.61
N CYS A 164 -3.00 -8.92 11.99
CA CYS A 164 -3.35 -8.68 13.39
C CYS A 164 -3.39 -9.98 14.22
N ARG A 165 -3.73 -11.12 13.59
CA ARG A 165 -3.72 -12.43 14.25
C ARG A 165 -2.31 -12.95 14.54
N HIS A 166 -1.34 -12.65 13.69
CA HIS A 166 0.00 -13.28 13.77
C HIS A 166 1.10 -12.34 14.29
N ILE A 167 0.87 -11.03 14.26
CA ILE A 167 1.79 -10.01 14.76
C ILE A 167 1.12 -9.32 15.95
N PRO A 168 1.75 -9.29 17.14
CA PRO A 168 1.21 -8.60 18.30
C PRO A 168 0.87 -7.14 17.98
N HIS A 169 -0.31 -6.66 18.39
CA HIS A 169 -0.78 -5.32 18.04
C HIS A 169 0.17 -4.21 18.50
N GLN A 170 0.80 -4.37 19.67
CA GLN A 170 1.78 -3.41 20.18
C GLN A 170 3.06 -3.33 19.34
N ASP A 171 3.35 -4.37 18.57
CA ASP A 171 4.49 -4.43 17.64
C ASP A 171 4.07 -4.04 16.22
N LEU A 172 2.78 -3.88 15.90
CA LEU A 172 2.30 -3.69 14.53
C LEU A 172 1.91 -2.24 14.23
N CYS A 173 2.30 -1.79 13.05
CA CYS A 173 1.71 -0.66 12.36
C CYS A 173 1.29 -1.09 10.96
N ILE A 174 0.06 -0.78 10.57
CA ILE A 174 -0.41 -0.95 9.19
C ILE A 174 -0.48 0.44 8.54
N LYS A 175 0.20 0.59 7.41
CA LYS A 175 0.16 1.82 6.62
C LYS A 175 -0.55 1.55 5.30
N TRP A 176 -1.50 2.41 4.96
CA TRP A 176 -2.09 2.45 3.62
C TRP A 176 -1.32 3.41 2.73
N ASP A 177 -0.93 2.94 1.54
CA ASP A 177 -0.28 3.74 0.50
C ASP A 177 -1.34 4.20 -0.51
N LEU A 178 -1.53 5.52 -0.58
CA LEU A 178 -2.51 6.19 -1.43
C LEU A 178 -1.77 6.96 -2.51
N CYS A 179 -1.76 6.40 -3.72
CA CYS A 179 -1.10 7.00 -4.87
C CYS A 179 -2.15 7.41 -5.92
N ASN A 180 -2.85 6.42 -6.48
CA ASN A 180 -3.90 6.66 -7.46
C ASN A 180 -5.03 7.48 -6.83
N GLU A 181 -5.39 7.16 -5.59
CA GLU A 181 -6.36 7.86 -4.75
C GLU A 181 -6.01 9.34 -4.60
N MET A 182 -4.75 9.63 -4.30
CA MET A 182 -4.32 11.00 -4.01
C MET A 182 -4.34 11.86 -5.29
N VAL A 183 -3.97 11.28 -6.43
CA VAL A 183 -4.05 11.96 -7.73
C VAL A 183 -5.51 12.20 -8.14
N VAL A 184 -6.40 11.21 -7.96
CA VAL A 184 -7.85 11.36 -8.16
C VAL A 184 -8.39 12.45 -7.24
N TRP A 185 -8.00 12.41 -5.95
CA TRP A 185 -8.45 13.37 -4.96
C TRP A 185 -8.01 14.79 -5.29
N ASP A 186 -6.73 15.00 -5.64
CA ASP A 186 -6.26 16.32 -6.08
C ASP A 186 -7.05 16.80 -7.31
N GLY A 187 -7.31 15.90 -8.26
CA GLY A 187 -8.13 16.19 -9.45
C GLY A 187 -7.37 16.97 -10.52
N GLN A 188 -6.04 17.04 -10.41
CA GLN A 188 -5.21 17.62 -11.46
C GLN A 188 -5.24 16.74 -12.72
N PRO A 189 -5.35 17.33 -13.93
CA PRO A 189 -5.37 16.55 -15.17
C PRO A 189 -4.08 15.75 -15.36
N THR A 190 -4.21 14.44 -15.50
CA THR A 190 -3.10 13.55 -15.86
C THR A 190 -3.63 12.30 -16.57
N ALA A 191 -2.84 11.77 -17.51
CA ALA A 191 -3.08 10.47 -18.13
C ALA A 191 -2.39 9.31 -17.38
N GLY A 192 -1.61 9.63 -16.34
CA GLY A 192 -0.80 8.66 -15.60
C GLY A 192 -1.60 7.75 -14.69
N VAL A 193 -2.75 8.22 -14.19
CA VAL A 193 -3.59 7.50 -13.22
C VAL A 193 -4.87 6.97 -13.87
N PRO A 194 -5.18 5.67 -13.72
CA PRO A 194 -6.49 5.14 -14.08
C PRO A 194 -7.60 5.84 -13.36
N CYS A 195 -8.76 5.89 -14.00
CA CYS A 195 -9.99 6.22 -13.32
C CYS A 195 -9.89 7.58 -12.59
N GLY A 196 -9.16 8.53 -13.19
CA GLY A 196 -8.91 9.87 -12.66
C GLY A 196 -10.18 10.69 -12.42
N ASP A 197 -11.29 10.28 -13.04
CA ASP A 197 -12.63 10.84 -12.95
C ASP A 197 -13.50 10.22 -11.83
N GLU A 198 -12.94 9.31 -11.01
CA GLU A 198 -13.66 8.81 -9.83
C GLU A 198 -14.00 9.96 -8.85
N PRO A 199 -15.23 10.01 -8.31
CA PRO A 199 -15.59 11.04 -7.34
C PRO A 199 -14.75 10.98 -6.06
N ARG A 200 -14.37 12.13 -5.52
CA ARG A 200 -13.60 12.25 -4.25
C ARG A 200 -14.26 11.48 -3.12
N GLU A 201 -15.59 11.54 -3.04
CA GLU A 201 -16.39 10.86 -2.02
C GLU A 201 -16.16 9.34 -2.05
N ARG A 202 -15.98 8.76 -3.24
CA ARG A 202 -15.71 7.33 -3.38
C ARG A 202 -14.31 6.94 -2.89
N ILE A 203 -13.33 7.83 -3.04
CA ILE A 203 -11.99 7.63 -2.46
C ILE A 203 -12.08 7.65 -0.93
N LEU A 204 -12.80 8.61 -0.36
CA LEU A 204 -13.00 8.69 1.09
C LEU A 204 -13.77 7.47 1.63
N GLU A 205 -14.85 7.05 0.97
CA GLU A 205 -15.63 5.86 1.34
C GLU A 205 -14.78 4.58 1.36
N ARG A 206 -13.90 4.39 0.36
CA ARG A 206 -12.93 3.27 0.34
C ARG A 206 -12.05 3.31 1.57
N MET A 207 -11.48 4.46 1.85
CA MET A 207 -10.55 4.61 2.97
C MET A 207 -11.21 4.45 4.32
N ILE A 208 -12.46 4.90 4.50
CA ILE A 208 -13.25 4.62 5.71
C ILE A 208 -13.40 3.10 5.93
N ARG A 209 -13.74 2.34 4.88
CA ARG A 209 -13.88 0.87 5.00
C ARG A 209 -12.55 0.19 5.32
N LEU A 210 -11.46 0.60 4.67
CA LEU A 210 -10.13 0.06 4.93
C LEU A 210 -9.64 0.38 6.35
N SER A 211 -9.87 1.61 6.81
CA SER A 211 -9.53 2.03 8.18
C SER A 211 -10.34 1.27 9.22
N ALA A 212 -11.62 1.02 8.99
CA ALA A 212 -12.46 0.23 9.90
C ALA A 212 -12.01 -1.24 10.05
N GLY A 213 -11.19 -1.73 9.11
CA GLY A 213 -10.58 -3.06 9.20
C GLY A 213 -9.36 -3.16 10.11
N VAL A 214 -8.79 -2.04 10.55
CA VAL A 214 -7.61 -1.99 11.42
C VAL A 214 -8.05 -1.83 12.88
N PRO A 215 -7.66 -2.73 13.81
CA PRO A 215 -8.00 -2.59 15.23
C PRO A 215 -7.39 -1.35 15.88
N ASP A 216 -8.09 -0.74 16.85
CA ASP A 216 -7.68 0.49 17.55
C ASP A 216 -6.30 0.38 18.25
N GLU A 217 -5.88 -0.82 18.67
CA GLU A 217 -4.58 -1.04 19.32
C GLU A 217 -3.40 -1.11 18.32
N VAL A 218 -3.69 -1.26 17.03
CA VAL A 218 -2.71 -1.27 15.94
C VAL A 218 -2.54 0.15 15.42
N ASP A 219 -1.29 0.60 15.27
CA ASP A 219 -1.07 1.90 14.65
C ASP A 219 -1.49 1.88 13.19
N MET A 220 -2.35 2.81 12.80
CA MET A 220 -2.65 3.06 11.40
C MET A 220 -1.88 4.27 10.87
N GLY A 221 -1.20 4.10 9.75
CA GLY A 221 -0.52 5.17 9.02
C GLY A 221 -1.09 5.39 7.63
N LEU A 222 -0.82 6.56 7.05
CA LEU A 222 -1.15 6.89 5.66
C LEU A 222 0.12 7.37 4.97
N HIS A 223 0.33 6.94 3.73
CA HIS A 223 1.29 7.56 2.82
C HIS A 223 0.52 8.17 1.65
N LEU A 224 0.47 9.49 1.63
CA LEU A 224 -0.17 10.27 0.57
C LEU A 224 0.89 10.65 -0.46
N CYS A 225 0.85 10.06 -1.65
CA CYS A 225 1.88 10.26 -2.66
C CYS A 225 1.29 10.46 -4.06
N TYR A 226 2.12 10.92 -4.98
CA TYR A 226 1.75 11.19 -6.37
C TYR A 226 2.43 10.22 -7.34
N GLY A 227 2.95 9.10 -6.81
CA GLY A 227 3.67 8.06 -7.54
C GLY A 227 5.14 8.39 -7.78
N ASP A 228 5.95 7.37 -8.07
CA ASP A 228 7.36 7.56 -8.47
C ASP A 228 7.70 6.63 -9.65
N PHE A 229 6.73 6.40 -10.53
CA PHE A 229 6.91 5.46 -11.63
C PHE A 229 7.89 6.05 -12.65
N GLY A 230 9.07 5.44 -12.76
CA GLY A 230 10.15 5.95 -13.60
C GLY A 230 10.90 7.15 -12.98
N GLY A 231 10.86 7.32 -11.66
CA GLY A 231 11.58 8.39 -10.95
C GLY A 231 10.87 9.74 -10.99
N LYS A 232 9.56 9.77 -11.27
CA LYS A 232 8.74 10.98 -11.41
C LYS A 232 7.32 10.76 -10.91
N HIS A 233 6.73 11.82 -10.35
CA HIS A 233 5.30 11.85 -10.05
C HIS A 233 4.44 11.77 -11.33
N PHE A 234 3.23 11.23 -11.21
CA PHE A 234 2.22 11.28 -12.28
C PHE A 234 1.76 12.71 -12.56
N VAL A 235 1.79 13.55 -11.53
CA VAL A 235 1.61 14.99 -11.56
C VAL A 235 2.31 15.57 -10.33
N GLU A 236 3.01 16.68 -10.48
CA GLU A 236 3.61 17.35 -9.33
C GLU A 236 2.52 18.00 -8.47
N PRO A 237 2.51 17.78 -7.14
CA PRO A 237 1.62 18.51 -6.25
C PRO A 237 1.95 20.00 -6.31
N ARG A 238 0.93 20.86 -6.40
CA ARG A 238 1.14 22.32 -6.39
C ARG A 238 1.65 22.79 -5.02
N ASP A 239 1.10 22.18 -3.99
CA ASP A 239 1.42 22.32 -2.58
C ASP A 239 0.85 21.11 -1.82
N ALA A 240 0.90 21.14 -0.48
CA ALA A 240 0.37 20.07 0.35
C ALA A 240 -1.15 20.17 0.64
N ALA A 241 -1.88 21.14 0.07
CA ALA A 241 -3.26 21.42 0.46
C ALA A 241 -4.19 20.22 0.21
N ALA A 242 -4.08 19.55 -0.94
CA ALA A 242 -4.89 18.37 -1.26
C ALA A 242 -4.63 17.21 -0.27
N MET A 243 -3.37 16.99 0.11
CA MET A 243 -3.00 15.98 1.12
C MET A 243 -3.59 16.31 2.49
N VAL A 244 -3.52 17.58 2.91
CA VAL A 244 -4.09 18.06 4.17
C VAL A 244 -5.62 17.96 4.17
N GLU A 245 -6.26 18.32 3.05
CA GLU A 245 -7.71 18.19 2.86
C GLU A 245 -8.15 16.72 3.02
N PHE A 246 -7.48 15.81 2.32
CA PHE A 246 -7.76 14.37 2.41
C PHE A 246 -7.55 13.84 3.83
N ALA A 247 -6.40 14.14 4.44
CA ALA A 247 -6.09 13.68 5.79
C ALA A 247 -7.11 14.16 6.83
N ASN A 248 -7.50 15.44 6.77
CA ASN A 248 -8.51 16.01 7.66
C ASN A 248 -9.87 15.36 7.43
N ALA A 249 -10.30 15.21 6.18
CA ALA A 249 -11.57 14.57 5.84
C ALA A 249 -11.64 13.13 6.37
N LEU A 250 -10.56 12.37 6.21
CA LEU A 250 -10.49 11.01 6.72
C LEU A 250 -10.52 10.98 8.26
N CYS A 251 -9.67 11.77 8.94
CA CYS A 251 -9.64 11.86 10.40
C CYS A 251 -11.00 12.27 11.01
N MET A 252 -11.79 13.09 10.32
CA MET A 252 -13.14 13.45 10.76
C MET A 252 -14.19 12.35 10.52
N SER A 253 -13.88 11.38 9.65
CA SER A 253 -14.80 10.33 9.22
C SER A 253 -14.56 8.99 9.91
N ILE A 254 -13.36 8.78 10.45
CA ILE A 254 -12.98 7.60 11.23
C ILE A 254 -12.98 7.94 12.72
N ARG A 255 -13.19 6.91 13.56
CA ARG A 255 -13.21 7.08 15.03
C ARG A 255 -11.82 7.13 15.62
#